data_AF-A0A0F4L7V1-F1
#
_entry.id   AF-A0A0F4L7V1-F1
#
_cell.length_a   1.000
_cell.length_b   1.000
_cell.length_c   1.000
_cell.angle_alpha   90.00
_cell.angle_beta   90.00
_cell.angle_gamma   90.00
#
_symmetry.space_group_name_H-M   'P 1'
#
loop_
_entity.id
_entity.type
_entity.pdbx_description
1 polymer ?
#
loop_
_entity_poly.entity_id
_entity_poly.type
_entity_poly.pdbx_seq_one_letter_code
_entity_poly.pdbx_strand_id
1 'polypeptide(L)'
;KIEKITEDAINKIKALQDSEKTDLENAIKYANDEFEKKYKEAIARLKKEFSDSAKTTEVDNVFNKYKGITGSTLAEVNAKEIAAERELAKGEVRDTATNAEARVDNLKHKDGTVYTDNEKKALKKQIQKDVLEANGSKDQSGTLDKPSDTEGIDTVRNEAVNKIISEAIADSQEGEKVLQHDPDVLLERLAKAHKAAVDKLQKFGPNINHDQTDKNYEEAKKALNSNPTDLATELAGEKLIANGALTDAKTAADNIVDSNTDYSSTVKDKIKQQIQKDFDKATNRINESPAVSELITQKRNDGIDQLYRDAIDTNVNVTNVINSGGGSDQVTNITNINPDNNQNNQTPNMPENSQEPAKTVRVVLKHNAYLYDNNGHRANGVTLGIGSILETIGTETINNRQYYVLVDQGANG
;
A
#
# COMPACT_ATOMS: atom_id res chain seq x y z
N LYS A 1 -76.18 20.94 41.90
CA LYS A 1 -74.80 20.74 42.44
C LYS A 1 -74.09 19.58 41.74
N ILE A 2 -74.76 18.43 41.57
CA ILE A 2 -74.20 17.30 40.80
C ILE A 2 -73.96 17.70 39.34
N GLU A 3 -74.93 18.34 38.67
CA GLU A 3 -74.79 18.71 37.24
C GLU A 3 -73.53 19.54 36.96
N LYS A 4 -73.24 20.54 37.79
CA LYS A 4 -72.02 21.35 37.65
C LYS A 4 -70.73 20.53 37.76
N ILE A 5 -70.70 19.52 38.64
CA ILE A 5 -69.55 18.61 38.75
C ILE A 5 -69.43 17.74 37.48
N THR A 6 -70.55 17.31 36.91
CA THR A 6 -70.60 16.58 35.62
C THR A 6 -70.12 17.45 34.46
N GLU A 7 -70.55 18.71 34.40
CA GLU A 7 -70.17 19.69 33.38
C GLU A 7 -68.68 20.08 33.49
N ASP A 8 -68.19 20.37 34.71
CA ASP A 8 -66.77 20.62 34.99
C ASP A 8 -65.89 19.40 34.61
N ALA A 9 -66.42 18.17 34.73
CA ALA A 9 -65.72 16.94 34.32
C ALA A 9 -65.70 16.75 32.79
N ILE A 10 -66.83 16.95 32.11
CA ILE A 10 -66.93 16.87 30.64
C ILE A 10 -66.00 17.88 29.98
N ASN A 11 -65.98 19.13 30.47
CA ASN A 11 -65.10 20.18 29.94
C ASN A 11 -63.61 19.84 30.13
N LYS A 12 -63.23 19.19 31.23
CA LYS A 12 -61.85 18.71 31.45
C LYS A 12 -61.47 17.54 30.54
N ILE A 13 -62.37 16.57 30.36
CA ILE A 13 -62.15 15.44 29.44
C ILE A 13 -61.95 15.98 28.01
N LYS A 14 -62.79 16.92 27.57
CA LYS A 14 -62.65 17.54 26.26
C LYS A 14 -61.34 18.32 26.11
N ALA A 15 -60.96 19.12 27.12
CA ALA A 15 -59.70 19.88 27.08
C ALA A 15 -58.45 18.96 27.00
N LEU A 16 -58.49 17.78 27.62
CA LEU A 16 -57.45 16.76 27.47
C LEU A 16 -57.42 16.19 26.04
N GLN A 17 -58.58 15.84 25.48
CA GLN A 17 -58.69 15.32 24.11
C GLN A 17 -58.22 16.35 23.05
N ASP A 18 -58.58 17.63 23.22
CA ASP A 18 -58.15 18.72 22.35
C ASP A 18 -56.61 18.95 22.45
N SER A 19 -56.01 18.71 23.63
CA SER A 19 -54.54 18.72 23.82
C SER A 19 -53.87 17.53 23.15
N GLU A 20 -54.28 16.30 23.46
CA GLU A 20 -53.72 15.06 22.88
C GLU A 20 -53.76 15.07 21.34
N LYS A 21 -54.84 15.64 20.77
CA LYS A 21 -54.95 15.87 19.33
C LYS A 21 -53.92 16.88 18.82
N THR A 22 -53.75 18.01 19.51
CA THR A 22 -52.77 19.05 19.15
C THR A 22 -51.35 18.51 19.22
N ASP A 23 -51.03 17.70 20.23
CA ASP A 23 -49.71 17.06 20.39
C ASP A 23 -49.43 16.05 19.26
N LEU A 24 -50.45 15.30 18.83
CA LEU A 24 -50.34 14.40 17.66
C LEU A 24 -50.18 15.17 16.33
N GLU A 25 -50.93 16.25 16.11
CA GLU A 25 -50.80 17.11 14.92
C GLU A 25 -49.39 17.74 14.85
N ASN A 26 -48.83 18.17 15.99
CA ASN A 26 -47.46 18.67 16.09
C ASN A 26 -46.41 17.58 15.82
N ALA A 27 -46.57 16.37 16.38
CA ALA A 27 -45.66 15.25 16.15
C ALA A 27 -45.63 14.82 14.68
N ILE A 28 -46.80 14.76 14.02
CA ILE A 28 -46.91 14.49 12.58
C ILE A 28 -46.15 15.55 11.77
N LYS A 29 -46.28 16.83 12.13
CA LYS A 29 -45.55 17.91 11.44
C LYS A 29 -44.04 17.76 11.63
N TYR A 30 -43.58 17.58 12.87
CA TYR A 30 -42.16 17.43 13.20
C TYR A 30 -41.51 16.28 12.41
N ALA A 31 -42.13 15.10 12.41
CA ALA A 31 -41.59 13.93 11.72
C ALA A 31 -41.41 14.13 10.21
N ASN A 32 -42.30 14.90 9.57
CA ASN A 32 -42.16 15.24 8.15
C ASN A 32 -41.10 16.32 7.91
N ASP A 33 -41.01 17.34 8.77
CA ASP A 33 -39.98 18.40 8.67
C ASP A 33 -38.56 17.82 8.82
N GLU A 34 -38.34 16.96 9.83
CA GLU A 34 -37.04 16.34 10.12
C GLU A 34 -36.65 15.29 9.07
N PHE A 35 -37.61 14.48 8.58
CA PHE A 35 -37.36 13.56 7.47
C PHE A 35 -36.99 14.29 6.16
N GLU A 36 -37.68 15.40 5.84
CA GLU A 36 -37.32 16.22 4.68
C GLU A 36 -35.95 16.91 4.85
N LYS A 37 -35.59 17.32 6.08
CA LYS A 37 -34.26 17.82 6.42
C LYS A 37 -33.19 16.74 6.21
N LYS A 38 -33.35 15.54 6.74
CA LYS A 38 -32.40 14.42 6.58
C LYS A 38 -32.22 14.00 5.11
N TYR A 39 -33.29 14.03 4.32
CA TYR A 39 -33.23 13.83 2.86
C TYR A 39 -32.36 14.89 2.16
N LYS A 40 -32.57 16.18 2.47
CA LYS A 40 -31.73 17.27 1.92
C LYS A 40 -30.27 17.15 2.35
N GLU A 41 -30.02 16.74 3.60
CA GLU A 41 -28.67 16.50 4.11
C GLU A 41 -27.99 15.31 3.42
N ALA A 42 -28.70 14.21 3.14
CA ALA A 42 -28.18 13.07 2.38
C ALA A 42 -27.74 13.47 0.96
N ILE A 43 -28.58 14.23 0.25
CA ILE A 43 -28.24 14.81 -1.06
C ILE A 43 -27.01 15.74 -0.93
N ALA A 44 -26.95 16.58 0.11
CA ALA A 44 -25.81 17.47 0.33
C ALA A 44 -24.50 16.71 0.64
N ARG A 45 -24.56 15.60 1.38
CA ARG A 45 -23.41 14.71 1.65
C ARG A 45 -22.92 14.05 0.36
N LEU A 46 -23.82 13.40 -0.40
CA LEU A 46 -23.50 12.78 -1.69
C LEU A 46 -22.88 13.78 -2.68
N LYS A 47 -23.43 15.00 -2.77
CA LYS A 47 -22.91 16.02 -3.70
C LYS A 47 -21.59 16.62 -3.28
N LYS A 48 -21.40 16.86 -1.97
CA LYS A 48 -20.13 17.34 -1.41
C LYS A 48 -19.00 16.33 -1.61
N GLU A 49 -19.29 15.04 -1.48
CA GLU A 49 -18.31 13.97 -1.63
C GLU A 49 -17.96 13.70 -3.09
N PHE A 50 -18.96 13.50 -3.96
CA PHE A 50 -18.71 12.99 -5.31
C PHE A 50 -18.71 14.07 -6.39
N SER A 51 -19.73 14.94 -6.44
CA SER A 51 -19.88 16.14 -7.30
C SER A 51 -21.33 16.66 -7.23
N ASP A 52 -21.62 17.87 -7.73
CA ASP A 52 -23.01 18.32 -7.93
C ASP A 52 -23.86 17.37 -8.81
N SER A 53 -23.18 16.58 -9.66
CA SER A 53 -23.72 15.52 -10.52
C SER A 53 -23.77 14.12 -9.86
N ALA A 54 -23.56 14.01 -8.55
CA ALA A 54 -23.73 12.76 -7.81
C ALA A 54 -25.14 12.18 -8.01
N LYS A 55 -25.22 10.86 -8.20
CA LYS A 55 -26.48 10.11 -8.26
C LYS A 55 -27.13 10.09 -6.87
N THR A 56 -28.44 10.31 -6.85
CA THR A 56 -29.30 10.38 -5.65
C THR A 56 -30.54 9.47 -5.79
N THR A 57 -30.49 8.51 -6.72
CA THR A 57 -31.68 7.78 -7.20
C THR A 57 -32.38 6.99 -6.10
N GLU A 58 -31.63 6.33 -5.22
CA GLU A 58 -32.21 5.55 -4.12
C GLU A 58 -32.73 6.46 -3.00
N VAL A 59 -32.01 7.52 -2.67
CA VAL A 59 -32.44 8.57 -1.72
C VAL A 59 -33.73 9.26 -2.18
N ASP A 60 -33.79 9.63 -3.47
CA ASP A 60 -34.97 10.24 -4.11
C ASP A 60 -36.17 9.28 -4.13
N ASN A 61 -35.94 8.00 -4.48
CA ASN A 61 -36.97 6.96 -4.47
C ASN A 61 -37.56 6.76 -3.06
N VAL A 62 -36.70 6.68 -2.03
CA VAL A 62 -37.15 6.48 -0.65
C VAL A 62 -37.88 7.71 -0.12
N PHE A 63 -37.36 8.93 -0.31
CA PHE A 63 -38.06 10.14 0.13
C PHE A 63 -39.45 10.26 -0.52
N ASN A 64 -39.55 9.98 -1.83
CA ASN A 64 -40.84 10.01 -2.52
C ASN A 64 -41.84 8.92 -2.05
N LYS A 65 -41.34 7.81 -1.50
CA LYS A 65 -42.15 6.70 -0.95
C LYS A 65 -42.61 6.93 0.50
N TYR A 66 -41.81 7.62 1.33
CA TYR A 66 -42.06 7.76 2.78
C TYR A 66 -42.46 9.17 3.25
N LYS A 67 -42.35 10.21 2.41
CA LYS A 67 -42.92 11.55 2.71
C LYS A 67 -44.42 11.47 2.97
N GLY A 68 -44.94 12.29 3.90
CA GLY A 68 -46.32 12.19 4.35
C GLY A 68 -46.50 11.18 5.49
N ILE A 69 -45.57 11.16 6.45
CA ILE A 69 -45.68 10.37 7.68
C ILE A 69 -46.97 10.78 8.40
N THR A 70 -47.74 9.79 8.84
CA THR A 70 -49.06 9.94 9.49
C THR A 70 -49.24 8.86 10.55
N GLY A 71 -50.06 9.11 11.58
CA GLY A 71 -50.38 8.11 12.60
C GLY A 71 -51.53 8.55 13.50
N SER A 72 -52.02 7.60 14.30
CA SER A 72 -53.13 7.77 15.25
C SER A 72 -52.64 7.98 16.69
N THR A 73 -51.35 7.78 16.94
CA THR A 73 -50.68 7.97 18.24
C THR A 73 -49.24 8.45 18.03
N LEU A 74 -48.66 9.16 19.01
CA LEU A 74 -47.27 9.61 18.96
C LEU A 74 -46.28 8.44 18.75
N ALA A 75 -46.55 7.29 19.38
CA ALA A 75 -45.73 6.08 19.22
C ALA A 75 -45.77 5.52 17.78
N GLU A 76 -46.93 5.57 17.11
CA GLU A 76 -47.07 5.16 15.71
C GLU A 76 -46.33 6.11 14.76
N VAL A 77 -46.38 7.42 15.02
CA VAL A 77 -45.67 8.44 14.23
C VAL A 77 -44.16 8.24 14.34
N ASN A 78 -43.62 8.20 15.56
CA ASN A 78 -42.19 7.97 15.82
C ASN A 78 -41.70 6.63 15.23
N ALA A 79 -42.49 5.55 15.35
CA ALA A 79 -42.13 4.26 14.76
C ALA A 79 -42.06 4.30 13.22
N LYS A 80 -42.89 5.14 12.56
CA LYS A 80 -42.86 5.34 11.10
C LYS A 80 -41.73 6.28 10.67
N GLU A 81 -41.41 7.30 11.47
CA GLU A 81 -40.26 8.19 11.29
C GLU A 81 -38.95 7.39 11.31
N ILE A 82 -38.71 6.63 12.38
CA ILE A 82 -37.56 5.71 12.50
C ILE A 82 -37.55 4.63 11.41
N ALA A 83 -38.70 4.23 10.87
CA ALA A 83 -38.76 3.31 9.71
C ALA A 83 -38.36 4.00 8.39
N ALA A 84 -38.80 5.24 8.18
CA ALA A 84 -38.46 6.06 7.01
C ALA A 84 -36.98 6.46 7.00
N GLU A 85 -36.45 6.94 8.13
CA GLU A 85 -35.03 7.28 8.30
C GLU A 85 -34.10 6.10 8.01
N ARG A 86 -34.46 4.90 8.49
CA ARG A 86 -33.68 3.69 8.22
C ARG A 86 -33.60 3.38 6.73
N GLU A 87 -34.74 3.38 6.04
CA GLU A 87 -34.74 3.12 4.59
C GLU A 87 -34.03 4.24 3.81
N LEU A 88 -34.06 5.49 4.30
CA LEU A 88 -33.35 6.62 3.70
C LEU A 88 -31.82 6.45 3.84
N ALA A 89 -31.36 6.01 5.01
CA ALA A 89 -29.97 5.65 5.25
C ALA A 89 -29.51 4.47 4.36
N LYS A 90 -30.36 3.44 4.18
CA LYS A 90 -30.08 2.34 3.24
C LYS A 90 -29.97 2.83 1.79
N GLY A 91 -30.80 3.80 1.40
CA GLY A 91 -30.72 4.46 0.10
C GLY A 91 -29.42 5.26 -0.07
N GLU A 92 -29.05 6.06 0.93
CA GLU A 92 -27.81 6.85 0.92
C GLU A 92 -26.55 5.96 0.81
N VAL A 93 -26.54 4.80 1.47
CA VAL A 93 -25.46 3.79 1.33
C VAL A 93 -25.38 3.25 -0.10
N ARG A 94 -26.52 2.97 -0.77
CA ARG A 94 -26.54 2.49 -2.16
C ARG A 94 -26.13 3.56 -3.17
N ASP A 95 -26.61 4.79 -3.01
CA ASP A 95 -26.17 5.90 -3.86
C ASP A 95 -24.69 6.20 -3.64
N THR A 96 -24.18 6.15 -2.40
CA THR A 96 -22.75 6.28 -2.10
C THR A 96 -21.93 5.25 -2.87
N ALA A 97 -22.30 3.97 -2.80
CA ALA A 97 -21.65 2.92 -3.58
C ALA A 97 -21.75 3.14 -5.11
N THR A 98 -22.92 3.53 -5.61
CA THR A 98 -23.15 3.75 -7.06
C THR A 98 -22.33 4.92 -7.62
N ASN A 99 -21.94 5.89 -6.77
CA ASN A 99 -20.99 6.94 -7.11
C ASN A 99 -19.52 6.53 -6.87
N ALA A 100 -19.24 5.75 -5.81
CA ALA A 100 -17.92 5.19 -5.51
C ALA A 100 -17.43 4.23 -6.62
N GLU A 101 -18.29 3.35 -7.14
CA GLU A 101 -17.98 2.50 -8.29
C GLU A 101 -17.60 3.32 -9.53
N ALA A 102 -18.31 4.42 -9.79
CA ALA A 102 -18.02 5.31 -10.93
C ALA A 102 -16.72 6.10 -10.74
N ARG A 103 -16.32 6.36 -9.48
CA ARG A 103 -14.99 6.88 -9.13
C ARG A 103 -13.91 5.81 -9.39
N VAL A 104 -14.16 4.55 -9.02
CA VAL A 104 -13.25 3.40 -9.25
C VAL A 104 -12.99 3.16 -10.75
N ASP A 105 -13.98 3.29 -11.63
CA ASP A 105 -13.78 3.16 -13.09
C ASP A 105 -12.68 4.08 -13.64
N ASN A 106 -12.59 5.29 -13.07
CA ASN A 106 -11.69 6.36 -13.50
C ASN A 106 -10.44 6.50 -12.62
N LEU A 107 -10.24 5.58 -11.66
CA LEU A 107 -9.20 5.68 -10.64
C LEU A 107 -7.80 5.50 -11.20
N LYS A 108 -6.85 6.21 -10.58
CA LYS A 108 -5.41 6.14 -10.84
C LYS A 108 -4.64 6.16 -9.53
N HIS A 109 -3.48 5.52 -9.50
CA HIS A 109 -2.54 5.62 -8.39
C HIS A 109 -1.96 7.05 -8.31
N LYS A 110 -1.37 7.40 -7.16
CA LYS A 110 -0.78 8.74 -6.90
C LYS A 110 0.42 9.08 -7.79
N ASP A 111 1.06 8.08 -8.40
CA ASP A 111 2.12 8.26 -9.41
C ASP A 111 1.57 8.55 -10.83
N GLY A 112 0.25 8.43 -11.02
CA GLY A 112 -0.45 8.63 -12.29
C GLY A 112 -0.67 7.37 -13.12
N THR A 113 -0.20 6.19 -12.67
CA THR A 113 -0.51 4.89 -13.30
C THR A 113 -1.99 4.52 -13.12
N VAL A 114 -2.50 3.64 -13.98
CA VAL A 114 -3.92 3.30 -14.04
C VAL A 114 -4.16 1.96 -13.37
N TYR A 115 -5.09 1.92 -12.40
CA TYR A 115 -5.55 0.68 -11.76
C TYR A 115 -6.04 -0.34 -12.80
N THR A 116 -5.74 -1.61 -12.59
CA THR A 116 -6.07 -2.68 -13.54
C THR A 116 -7.57 -3.00 -13.51
N ASP A 117 -8.06 -3.69 -14.54
CA ASP A 117 -9.46 -4.14 -14.57
C ASP A 117 -9.76 -5.15 -13.43
N ASN A 118 -8.77 -5.95 -13.01
CA ASN A 118 -8.90 -6.83 -11.84
C ASN A 118 -8.93 -6.03 -10.52
N GLU A 119 -8.06 -5.02 -10.37
CA GLU A 119 -8.05 -4.18 -9.16
C GLU A 119 -9.35 -3.39 -9.02
N LYS A 120 -9.84 -2.78 -10.12
CA LYS A 120 -11.14 -2.11 -10.15
C LYS A 120 -12.29 -3.07 -9.81
N LYS A 121 -12.29 -4.28 -10.38
CA LYS A 121 -13.26 -5.34 -10.09
C LYS A 121 -13.23 -5.76 -8.62
N ALA A 122 -12.05 -5.90 -8.02
CA ALA A 122 -11.88 -6.25 -6.61
C ALA A 122 -12.43 -5.16 -5.68
N LEU A 123 -12.08 -3.89 -5.93
CA LEU A 123 -12.62 -2.74 -5.17
C LEU A 123 -14.15 -2.65 -5.27
N LYS A 124 -14.72 -2.75 -6.48
CA LYS A 124 -16.19 -2.73 -6.67
C LYS A 124 -16.89 -3.88 -5.97
N LYS A 125 -16.33 -5.09 -6.03
CA LYS A 125 -16.84 -6.30 -5.35
C LYS A 125 -16.87 -6.13 -3.82
N GLN A 126 -15.86 -5.49 -3.24
CA GLN A 126 -15.84 -5.18 -1.82
C GLN A 126 -16.84 -4.06 -1.47
N ILE A 127 -16.93 -2.97 -2.25
CA ILE A 127 -17.95 -1.92 -2.09
C ILE A 127 -19.37 -2.51 -2.09
N GLN A 128 -19.66 -3.45 -2.99
CA GLN A 128 -20.97 -4.13 -3.04
C GLN A 128 -21.21 -5.04 -1.83
N LYS A 129 -20.17 -5.73 -1.33
CA LYS A 129 -20.26 -6.50 -0.07
C LYS A 129 -20.55 -5.59 1.11
N ASP A 130 -19.93 -4.42 1.20
CA ASP A 130 -20.16 -3.44 2.26
C ASP A 130 -21.58 -2.88 2.26
N VAL A 131 -22.14 -2.61 1.08
CA VAL A 131 -23.56 -2.27 0.91
C VAL A 131 -24.46 -3.40 1.43
N LEU A 132 -24.10 -4.67 1.22
CA LEU A 132 -24.88 -5.81 1.69
C LEU A 132 -24.73 -6.05 3.20
N GLU A 133 -23.55 -5.82 3.77
CA GLU A 133 -23.30 -5.90 5.22
C GLU A 133 -24.06 -4.78 5.96
N ALA A 134 -23.90 -3.51 5.55
CA ALA A 134 -24.59 -2.38 6.18
C ALA A 134 -26.12 -2.44 6.06
N ASN A 135 -26.63 -2.97 4.94
CA ASN A 135 -28.06 -3.21 4.72
C ASN A 135 -28.53 -4.61 5.19
N GLY A 136 -27.69 -5.36 5.92
CA GLY A 136 -27.94 -6.73 6.37
C GLY A 136 -29.05 -6.88 7.43
N SER A 137 -29.29 -8.10 7.91
CA SER A 137 -30.41 -8.38 8.83
C SER A 137 -30.19 -7.83 10.24
N LYS A 138 -31.29 -7.81 11.01
CA LYS A 138 -31.35 -7.42 12.44
C LYS A 138 -30.42 -8.19 13.36
N ASP A 139 -30.02 -9.39 12.94
CA ASP A 139 -29.29 -10.36 13.77
C ASP A 139 -27.77 -10.11 13.77
N GLN A 140 -27.28 -9.30 12.84
CA GLN A 140 -25.87 -8.91 12.72
C GLN A 140 -25.61 -7.57 13.45
N SER A 141 -24.45 -7.45 14.10
CA SER A 141 -24.00 -6.21 14.72
C SER A 141 -23.42 -5.26 13.67
N GLY A 142 -23.90 -4.02 13.61
CA GLY A 142 -23.44 -3.01 12.64
C GLY A 142 -24.32 -2.85 11.40
N THR A 143 -25.55 -3.41 11.40
CA THR A 143 -26.51 -3.24 10.30
C THR A 143 -27.53 -2.14 10.60
N LEU A 144 -28.04 -1.47 9.57
CA LEU A 144 -29.08 -0.43 9.68
C LEU A 144 -30.42 -0.98 10.22
N ASP A 145 -30.61 -2.29 10.18
CA ASP A 145 -31.83 -2.95 10.65
C ASP A 145 -31.91 -3.08 12.18
N LYS A 146 -30.79 -2.90 12.89
CA LYS A 146 -30.67 -3.06 14.35
C LYS A 146 -31.00 -1.81 15.19
N PRO A 147 -30.57 -0.58 14.87
CA PRO A 147 -30.89 0.62 15.65
C PRO A 147 -32.39 0.85 15.86
N SER A 148 -32.76 1.35 17.04
CA SER A 148 -34.13 1.71 17.44
C SER A 148 -34.48 3.19 17.29
N ASP A 149 -33.48 4.00 16.94
CA ASP A 149 -33.44 5.45 17.11
C ASP A 149 -32.56 6.09 16.03
N THR A 150 -32.75 7.40 15.85
CA THR A 150 -32.09 8.21 14.82
C THR A 150 -30.57 8.23 14.96
N GLU A 151 -30.04 8.31 16.18
CA GLU A 151 -28.60 8.42 16.44
C GLU A 151 -27.86 7.11 16.07
N GLY A 152 -28.43 5.95 16.39
CA GLY A 152 -27.90 4.67 15.95
C GLY A 152 -27.99 4.46 14.43
N ILE A 153 -29.06 4.93 13.78
CA ILE A 153 -29.18 4.91 12.30
C ILE A 153 -28.10 5.80 11.68
N ASP A 154 -27.94 7.03 12.18
CA ASP A 154 -26.96 8.00 11.71
C ASP A 154 -25.52 7.48 11.88
N THR A 155 -25.24 6.81 13.00
CA THR A 155 -23.93 6.22 13.30
C THR A 155 -23.57 5.11 12.31
N VAL A 156 -24.43 4.09 12.18
CA VAL A 156 -24.18 2.95 11.28
C VAL A 156 -24.09 3.41 9.81
N ARG A 157 -24.93 4.36 9.40
CA ARG A 157 -24.82 4.97 8.06
C ARG A 157 -23.47 5.64 7.86
N ASN A 158 -23.01 6.45 8.82
CA ASN A 158 -21.73 7.15 8.70
C ASN A 158 -20.56 6.17 8.60
N GLU A 159 -20.55 5.09 9.39
CA GLU A 159 -19.53 4.04 9.33
C GLU A 159 -19.49 3.37 7.94
N ALA A 160 -20.64 2.94 7.42
CA ALA A 160 -20.75 2.31 6.11
C ALA A 160 -20.35 3.25 4.95
N VAL A 161 -20.86 4.49 4.96
CA VAL A 161 -20.56 5.51 3.95
C VAL A 161 -19.07 5.85 3.93
N ASN A 162 -18.45 6.08 5.10
CA ASN A 162 -17.02 6.38 5.19
C ASN A 162 -16.14 5.22 4.70
N LYS A 163 -16.53 3.97 4.99
CA LYS A 163 -15.79 2.77 4.53
C LYS A 163 -15.84 2.64 3.00
N ILE A 164 -17.03 2.70 2.41
CA ILE A 164 -17.25 2.67 0.95
C ILE A 164 -16.51 3.80 0.23
N ILE A 165 -16.51 5.03 0.78
CA ILE A 165 -15.75 6.16 0.23
C ILE A 165 -14.25 5.86 0.25
N SER A 166 -13.73 5.31 1.36
CA SER A 166 -12.31 5.04 1.54
C SER A 166 -11.77 3.99 0.56
N GLU A 167 -12.56 2.97 0.25
CA GLU A 167 -12.23 1.95 -0.76
C GLU A 167 -12.16 2.52 -2.20
N ALA A 168 -12.78 3.68 -2.46
CA ALA A 168 -12.73 4.38 -3.74
C ALA A 168 -11.72 5.55 -3.81
N ILE A 169 -10.79 5.64 -2.85
CA ILE A 169 -9.70 6.64 -2.83
C ILE A 169 -8.38 6.02 -3.32
N ALA A 170 -7.66 6.76 -4.17
CA ALA A 170 -6.36 6.35 -4.69
C ALA A 170 -5.35 6.06 -3.58
N ASP A 171 -4.73 4.89 -3.64
CA ASP A 171 -3.80 4.30 -2.67
C ASP A 171 -4.22 4.56 -1.21
N SER A 172 -5.49 4.27 -0.89
CA SER A 172 -5.98 4.21 0.49
C SER A 172 -5.54 2.90 1.16
N GLN A 173 -5.49 2.90 2.49
CA GLN A 173 -5.16 1.68 3.23
C GLN A 173 -6.28 0.65 3.09
N GLU A 174 -7.52 1.10 2.99
CA GLU A 174 -8.73 0.29 2.83
C GLU A 174 -8.75 -0.39 1.47
N GLY A 175 -8.46 0.35 0.39
CA GLY A 175 -8.36 -0.21 -0.95
C GLY A 175 -7.22 -1.22 -1.08
N GLU A 176 -6.01 -0.90 -0.62
CA GLU A 176 -4.88 -1.82 -0.75
C GLU A 176 -5.04 -3.09 0.13
N LYS A 177 -5.74 -3.01 1.28
CA LYS A 177 -6.15 -4.22 2.05
C LYS A 177 -7.02 -5.16 1.21
N VAL A 178 -7.87 -4.65 0.32
CA VAL A 178 -8.67 -5.48 -0.61
C VAL A 178 -7.78 -6.10 -1.67
N LEU A 179 -6.93 -5.29 -2.32
CA LEU A 179 -6.08 -5.71 -3.43
C LEU A 179 -5.05 -6.78 -3.01
N GLN A 180 -4.54 -6.71 -1.78
CA GLN A 180 -3.62 -7.70 -1.21
C GLN A 180 -4.25 -9.06 -0.90
N HIS A 181 -5.58 -9.20 -1.03
CA HIS A 181 -6.30 -10.44 -0.73
C HIS A 181 -7.26 -10.89 -1.85
N ASP A 182 -7.32 -10.20 -3.00
CA ASP A 182 -8.12 -10.67 -4.14
C ASP A 182 -7.30 -11.57 -5.09
N PRO A 183 -7.77 -12.80 -5.40
CA PRO A 183 -7.01 -13.75 -6.20
C PRO A 183 -6.64 -13.30 -7.60
N ASP A 184 -7.54 -12.56 -8.27
CA ASP A 184 -7.29 -12.13 -9.66
C ASP A 184 -6.19 -11.05 -9.70
N VAL A 185 -6.11 -10.23 -8.65
CA VAL A 185 -5.08 -9.19 -8.48
C VAL A 185 -3.73 -9.81 -8.12
N LEU A 186 -3.67 -10.75 -7.17
CA LEU A 186 -2.43 -11.42 -6.78
C LEU A 186 -1.83 -12.23 -7.95
N LEU A 187 -2.66 -12.92 -8.73
CA LEU A 187 -2.21 -13.62 -9.95
C LEU A 187 -1.70 -12.64 -11.03
N GLU A 188 -2.30 -11.44 -11.15
CA GLU A 188 -1.82 -10.41 -12.08
C GLU A 188 -0.49 -9.77 -11.64
N ARG A 189 -0.31 -9.53 -10.32
CA ARG A 189 0.95 -9.05 -9.74
C ARG A 189 2.08 -10.05 -9.98
N LEU A 190 1.86 -11.33 -9.71
CA LEU A 190 2.80 -12.42 -10.00
C LEU A 190 3.15 -12.53 -11.50
N ALA A 191 2.17 -12.37 -12.39
CA ALA A 191 2.40 -12.37 -13.85
C ALA A 191 3.24 -11.17 -14.33
N LYS A 192 3.06 -9.99 -13.73
CA LYS A 192 3.92 -8.82 -13.97
C LYS A 192 5.35 -9.06 -13.48
N ALA A 193 5.53 -9.70 -12.33
CA ALA A 193 6.84 -10.06 -11.79
C ALA A 193 7.61 -11.04 -12.70
N HIS A 194 6.92 -12.05 -13.25
CA HIS A 194 7.46 -12.94 -14.29
C HIS A 194 7.87 -12.18 -15.54
N LYS A 195 6.96 -11.37 -16.12
CA LYS A 195 7.29 -10.58 -17.32
C LYS A 195 8.47 -9.62 -17.08
N ALA A 196 8.52 -8.93 -15.96
CA ALA A 196 9.61 -8.02 -15.62
C ALA A 196 10.97 -8.74 -15.45
N ALA A 197 10.95 -10.02 -15.03
CA ALA A 197 12.14 -10.86 -14.99
C ALA A 197 12.60 -11.26 -16.41
N VAL A 198 11.69 -11.74 -17.27
CA VAL A 198 12.00 -12.12 -18.66
C VAL A 198 12.45 -10.90 -19.49
N ASP A 199 11.79 -9.75 -19.37
CA ASP A 199 12.21 -8.51 -20.04
C ASP A 199 13.61 -8.05 -19.59
N LYS A 200 13.98 -8.28 -18.32
CA LYS A 200 15.31 -7.97 -17.80
C LYS A 200 16.39 -8.93 -18.33
N LEU A 201 16.06 -10.19 -18.58
CA LEU A 201 16.97 -11.18 -19.16
C LEU A 201 17.39 -10.84 -20.60
N GLN A 202 16.56 -10.14 -21.38
CA GLN A 202 16.86 -9.72 -22.76
C GLN A 202 18.15 -8.91 -22.91
N LYS A 203 18.71 -8.39 -21.80
CA LYS A 203 20.03 -7.76 -21.74
C LYS A 203 21.17 -8.66 -22.25
N PHE A 204 21.07 -9.98 -22.09
CA PHE A 204 22.02 -10.96 -22.64
C PHE A 204 21.81 -11.24 -24.14
N GLY A 205 20.67 -10.83 -24.70
CA GLY A 205 20.27 -11.07 -26.09
C GLY A 205 18.77 -11.38 -26.21
N PRO A 206 18.16 -11.16 -27.39
CA PRO A 206 16.72 -11.33 -27.58
C PRO A 206 16.24 -12.80 -27.53
N ASN A 207 17.16 -13.76 -27.69
CA ASN A 207 16.90 -15.20 -27.74
C ASN A 207 17.47 -15.93 -26.51
N ILE A 208 17.53 -15.25 -25.35
CA ILE A 208 17.95 -15.89 -24.08
C ILE A 208 16.96 -16.98 -23.66
N ASN A 209 17.49 -18.13 -23.22
CA ASN A 209 16.71 -19.16 -22.55
C ASN A 209 16.26 -18.66 -21.17
N HIS A 210 14.99 -18.86 -20.85
CA HIS A 210 14.36 -18.48 -19.57
C HIS A 210 13.60 -19.65 -18.93
N ASP A 211 14.02 -20.89 -19.20
CA ASP A 211 13.34 -22.11 -18.78
C ASP A 211 13.20 -22.21 -17.24
N GLN A 212 14.19 -21.75 -16.48
CA GLN A 212 14.15 -21.81 -15.02
C GLN A 212 13.26 -20.70 -14.43
N THR A 213 13.18 -19.53 -15.08
CA THR A 213 12.22 -18.45 -14.77
C THR A 213 10.78 -18.90 -15.02
N ASP A 214 10.51 -19.52 -16.17
CA ASP A 214 9.16 -20.00 -16.55
C ASP A 214 8.70 -21.14 -15.65
N LYS A 215 9.57 -22.13 -15.39
CA LYS A 215 9.29 -23.20 -14.43
C LYS A 215 8.96 -22.65 -13.04
N ASN A 216 9.73 -21.68 -12.56
CA ASN A 216 9.53 -21.07 -11.25
C ASN A 216 8.22 -20.27 -11.18
N TYR A 217 7.79 -19.65 -12.29
CA TYR A 217 6.49 -18.99 -12.40
C TYR A 217 5.33 -19.99 -12.36
N GLU A 218 5.41 -21.14 -13.04
CA GLU A 218 4.37 -22.17 -12.95
C GLU A 218 4.30 -22.83 -11.56
N GLU A 219 5.44 -23.03 -10.90
CA GLU A 219 5.49 -23.48 -9.50
C GLU A 219 4.86 -22.43 -8.54
N ALA A 220 5.18 -21.13 -8.73
CA ALA A 220 4.60 -20.04 -7.96
C ALA A 220 3.07 -19.91 -8.18
N LYS A 221 2.59 -19.96 -9.42
CA LYS A 221 1.16 -19.98 -9.76
C LYS A 221 0.44 -21.14 -9.09
N LYS A 222 1.05 -22.33 -9.06
CA LYS A 222 0.48 -23.51 -8.40
C LYS A 222 0.38 -23.35 -6.88
N ALA A 223 1.38 -22.72 -6.25
CA ALA A 223 1.33 -22.38 -4.84
C ALA A 223 0.21 -21.36 -4.56
N LEU A 224 0.16 -20.25 -5.31
CA LEU A 224 -0.86 -19.21 -5.14
C LEU A 224 -2.27 -19.73 -5.41
N ASN A 225 -2.49 -20.55 -6.45
CA ASN A 225 -3.78 -21.22 -6.69
C ASN A 225 -4.21 -22.17 -5.55
N SER A 226 -3.29 -22.58 -4.67
CA SER A 226 -3.60 -23.38 -3.48
C SER A 226 -3.97 -22.51 -2.26
N ASN A 227 -3.44 -21.28 -2.18
CA ASN A 227 -3.72 -20.27 -1.15
C ASN A 227 -4.13 -18.92 -1.79
N PRO A 228 -5.26 -18.84 -2.51
CA PRO A 228 -5.50 -17.79 -3.51
C PRO A 228 -5.67 -16.36 -2.97
N THR A 229 -5.75 -16.16 -1.65
CA THR A 229 -5.90 -14.85 -1.00
C THR A 229 -4.69 -14.50 -0.12
N ASP A 230 -3.56 -15.19 -0.25
CA ASP A 230 -2.38 -15.01 0.60
C ASP A 230 -1.25 -14.24 -0.10
N LEU A 231 -1.08 -12.98 0.28
CA LEU A 231 0.03 -12.12 -0.13
C LEU A 231 1.41 -12.73 0.19
N ALA A 232 1.55 -13.51 1.27
CA ALA A 232 2.84 -14.13 1.61
C ALA A 232 3.23 -15.23 0.61
N THR A 233 2.26 -15.99 0.11
CA THR A 233 2.45 -16.97 -0.98
C THR A 233 2.78 -16.26 -2.31
N GLU A 234 2.15 -15.13 -2.62
CA GLU A 234 2.43 -14.33 -3.83
C GLU A 234 3.87 -13.79 -3.83
N LEU A 235 4.28 -13.09 -2.76
CA LEU A 235 5.62 -12.53 -2.60
C LEU A 235 6.73 -13.62 -2.46
N ALA A 236 6.39 -14.81 -1.96
CA ALA A 236 7.28 -15.97 -2.03
C ALA A 236 7.43 -16.49 -3.48
N GLY A 237 6.36 -16.43 -4.26
CA GLY A 237 6.36 -16.69 -5.70
C GLY A 237 7.26 -15.72 -6.48
N GLU A 238 7.20 -14.42 -6.19
CA GLU A 238 8.11 -13.44 -6.79
C GLU A 238 9.58 -13.73 -6.50
N LYS A 239 9.94 -14.13 -5.26
CA LYS A 239 11.30 -14.55 -4.92
C LYS A 239 11.73 -15.78 -5.72
N LEU A 240 10.83 -16.74 -5.91
CA LEU A 240 11.10 -17.95 -6.70
C LEU A 240 11.38 -17.59 -8.17
N ILE A 241 10.52 -16.75 -8.78
CA ILE A 241 10.72 -16.20 -10.13
C ILE A 241 12.06 -15.46 -10.24
N ALA A 242 12.38 -14.61 -9.27
CA ALA A 242 13.60 -13.80 -9.26
C ALA A 242 14.88 -14.65 -9.16
N ASN A 243 14.88 -15.72 -8.36
CA ASN A 243 15.97 -16.70 -8.30
C ASN A 243 16.07 -17.53 -9.59
N GLY A 244 14.95 -17.79 -10.27
CA GLY A 244 14.93 -18.41 -11.60
C GLY A 244 15.68 -17.55 -12.62
N ALA A 245 15.36 -16.25 -12.66
CA ALA A 245 16.02 -15.30 -13.56
C ALA A 245 17.50 -15.08 -13.22
N LEU A 246 17.93 -15.18 -11.96
CA LEU A 246 19.37 -15.22 -11.66
C LEU A 246 20.05 -16.47 -12.24
N THR A 247 19.37 -17.62 -12.26
CA THR A 247 19.91 -18.88 -12.77
C THR A 247 20.05 -18.86 -14.30
N ASP A 248 19.03 -18.34 -14.99
CA ASP A 248 19.06 -18.15 -16.44
C ASP A 248 20.11 -17.09 -16.84
N ALA A 249 20.18 -15.96 -16.12
CA ALA A 249 21.21 -14.93 -16.29
C ALA A 249 22.63 -15.46 -16.09
N LYS A 250 22.87 -16.29 -15.05
CA LYS A 250 24.17 -16.91 -14.80
C LYS A 250 24.56 -17.85 -15.94
N THR A 251 23.61 -18.65 -16.44
CA THR A 251 23.82 -19.57 -17.57
C THR A 251 24.17 -18.79 -18.85
N ALA A 252 23.50 -17.66 -19.11
CA ALA A 252 23.82 -16.79 -20.23
C ALA A 252 25.19 -16.09 -20.07
N ALA A 253 25.54 -15.66 -18.86
CA ALA A 253 26.84 -15.09 -18.54
C ALA A 253 27.99 -16.10 -18.77
N ASP A 254 27.84 -17.34 -18.29
CA ASP A 254 28.79 -18.44 -18.53
C ASP A 254 28.97 -18.72 -20.04
N ASN A 255 27.88 -18.70 -20.81
CA ASN A 255 27.89 -18.92 -22.27
C ASN A 255 28.57 -17.78 -23.05
N ILE A 256 28.44 -16.52 -22.63
CA ILE A 256 29.19 -15.39 -23.22
C ILE A 256 30.70 -15.60 -22.99
N VAL A 257 31.09 -15.98 -21.77
CA VAL A 257 32.49 -16.24 -21.41
C VAL A 257 33.07 -17.41 -22.20
N ASP A 258 32.32 -18.50 -22.39
CA ASP A 258 32.76 -19.63 -23.22
C ASP A 258 32.87 -19.26 -24.70
N SER A 259 31.95 -18.44 -25.23
CA SER A 259 31.93 -18.01 -26.63
C SER A 259 33.02 -17.00 -26.98
N ASN A 260 33.57 -16.28 -25.99
CA ASN A 260 34.62 -15.29 -26.21
C ASN A 260 35.94 -15.96 -26.67
N THR A 261 36.46 -15.57 -27.84
CA THR A 261 37.70 -16.13 -28.43
C THR A 261 38.99 -15.57 -27.85
N ASP A 262 38.93 -14.41 -27.21
CA ASP A 262 40.09 -13.63 -26.78
C ASP A 262 40.51 -14.03 -25.36
N TYR A 263 39.60 -14.67 -24.61
CA TYR A 263 39.85 -15.21 -23.28
C TYR A 263 40.53 -16.59 -23.35
N SER A 264 41.67 -16.75 -22.67
CA SER A 264 42.26 -18.06 -22.40
C SER A 264 41.42 -18.86 -21.39
N SER A 265 41.58 -20.18 -21.34
CA SER A 265 40.85 -21.04 -20.38
C SER A 265 40.98 -20.55 -18.93
N THR A 266 42.19 -20.24 -18.48
CA THR A 266 42.46 -19.72 -17.13
C THR A 266 41.82 -18.36 -16.86
N VAL A 267 41.53 -17.55 -17.89
CA VAL A 267 40.74 -16.33 -17.75
C VAL A 267 39.25 -16.67 -17.63
N LYS A 268 38.72 -17.55 -18.49
CA LYS A 268 37.32 -18.03 -18.44
C LYS A 268 36.97 -18.64 -17.08
N ASP A 269 37.83 -19.51 -16.54
CA ASP A 269 37.66 -20.15 -15.24
C ASP A 269 37.51 -19.12 -14.11
N LYS A 270 38.31 -18.05 -14.14
CA LYS A 270 38.31 -16.97 -13.13
C LYS A 270 37.09 -16.07 -13.25
N ILE A 271 36.66 -15.74 -14.47
CA ILE A 271 35.41 -15.01 -14.69
C ILE A 271 34.23 -15.82 -14.15
N LYS A 272 34.16 -17.12 -14.48
CA LYS A 272 33.10 -18.02 -14.01
C LYS A 272 33.06 -18.16 -12.49
N GLN A 273 34.21 -18.13 -11.81
CA GLN A 273 34.29 -18.07 -10.35
C GLN A 273 33.72 -16.76 -9.77
N GLN A 274 33.95 -15.62 -10.43
CA GLN A 274 33.36 -14.34 -10.01
C GLN A 274 31.85 -14.27 -10.29
N ILE A 275 31.41 -14.72 -11.48
CA ILE A 275 29.99 -14.90 -11.83
C ILE A 275 29.27 -15.76 -10.79
N GLN A 276 29.85 -16.90 -10.39
CA GLN A 276 29.31 -17.77 -9.34
C GLN A 276 29.17 -17.00 -8.00
N LYS A 277 30.22 -16.32 -7.58
CA LYS A 277 30.26 -15.57 -6.31
C LYS A 277 29.23 -14.45 -6.23
N ASP A 278 29.05 -13.66 -7.29
CA ASP A 278 28.02 -12.60 -7.30
C ASP A 278 26.61 -13.17 -7.58
N PHE A 279 26.46 -14.33 -8.21
CA PHE A 279 25.20 -15.09 -8.29
C PHE A 279 24.73 -15.56 -6.91
N ASP A 280 25.62 -16.18 -6.13
CA ASP A 280 25.31 -16.67 -4.77
C ASP A 280 24.92 -15.50 -3.85
N LYS A 281 25.67 -14.40 -3.94
CA LYS A 281 25.39 -13.15 -3.22
C LYS A 281 24.07 -12.50 -3.65
N ALA A 282 23.72 -12.51 -4.94
CA ALA A 282 22.44 -11.98 -5.42
C ALA A 282 21.26 -12.85 -4.95
N THR A 283 21.41 -14.17 -5.01
CA THR A 283 20.44 -15.16 -4.52
C THR A 283 20.19 -14.99 -3.02
N ASN A 284 21.26 -14.86 -2.22
CA ASN A 284 21.14 -14.59 -0.78
C ASN A 284 20.44 -13.26 -0.50
N ARG A 285 20.78 -12.18 -1.21
CA ARG A 285 20.08 -10.87 -1.09
C ARG A 285 18.57 -10.99 -1.32
N ILE A 286 18.12 -11.81 -2.29
CA ILE A 286 16.69 -12.05 -2.58
C ILE A 286 16.04 -12.87 -1.46
N ASN A 287 16.68 -13.96 -1.04
CA ASN A 287 16.17 -14.85 0.02
C ASN A 287 15.98 -14.07 1.33
N GLU A 288 17.00 -13.33 1.75
CA GLU A 288 17.03 -12.44 2.93
C GLU A 288 16.15 -11.18 2.77
N SER A 289 15.50 -10.98 1.62
CA SER A 289 14.71 -9.77 1.40
C SER A 289 13.45 -9.73 2.27
N PRO A 290 13.09 -8.55 2.82
CA PRO A 290 11.70 -8.25 3.14
C PRO A 290 10.78 -8.64 1.98
N ALA A 291 9.58 -9.11 2.32
CA ALA A 291 8.52 -9.41 1.38
C ALA A 291 7.89 -8.08 0.89
N VAL A 292 8.52 -7.50 -0.13
CA VAL A 292 8.16 -6.22 -0.77
C VAL A 292 8.57 -6.33 -2.24
N SER A 293 7.62 -6.22 -3.16
CA SER A 293 7.83 -6.55 -4.59
C SER A 293 8.89 -5.68 -5.26
N GLU A 294 8.88 -4.38 -4.99
CA GLU A 294 9.84 -3.42 -5.54
C GLU A 294 11.28 -3.78 -5.14
N LEU A 295 11.48 -4.26 -3.91
CA LEU A 295 12.78 -4.64 -3.38
C LEU A 295 13.26 -6.01 -3.90
N ILE A 296 12.34 -6.97 -4.10
CA ILE A 296 12.63 -8.24 -4.77
C ILE A 296 13.03 -7.97 -6.22
N THR A 297 12.25 -7.15 -6.93
CA THR A 297 12.53 -6.70 -8.31
C THR A 297 13.85 -5.93 -8.42
N GLN A 298 14.15 -5.03 -7.48
CA GLN A 298 15.42 -4.30 -7.47
C GLN A 298 16.61 -5.25 -7.31
N LYS A 299 16.56 -6.16 -6.32
CA LYS A 299 17.66 -7.10 -6.04
C LYS A 299 17.91 -8.09 -7.18
N ARG A 300 16.84 -8.58 -7.83
CA ARG A 300 16.92 -9.35 -9.08
C ARG A 300 17.64 -8.55 -10.16
N ASN A 301 17.19 -7.31 -10.39
CA ASN A 301 17.71 -6.46 -11.46
C ASN A 301 19.19 -6.10 -11.24
N ASP A 302 19.59 -5.78 -10.00
CA ASP A 302 20.98 -5.54 -9.59
C ASP A 302 21.88 -6.76 -9.88
N GLY A 303 21.41 -7.96 -9.51
CA GLY A 303 22.14 -9.21 -9.68
C GLY A 303 22.35 -9.54 -11.16
N ILE A 304 21.28 -9.50 -11.95
CA ILE A 304 21.34 -9.67 -13.41
C ILE A 304 22.30 -8.66 -14.05
N ASP A 305 22.27 -7.39 -13.61
CA ASP A 305 23.19 -6.37 -14.12
C ASP A 305 24.66 -6.60 -13.71
N GLN A 306 24.94 -7.28 -12.60
CA GLN A 306 26.30 -7.67 -12.20
C GLN A 306 26.80 -8.85 -13.04
N LEU A 307 26.03 -9.95 -13.10
CA LEU A 307 26.40 -11.15 -13.88
C LEU A 307 26.67 -10.82 -15.36
N TYR A 308 25.92 -9.87 -15.92
CA TYR A 308 26.17 -9.36 -17.26
C TYR A 308 27.52 -8.61 -17.36
N ARG A 309 27.84 -7.71 -16.41
CA ARG A 309 29.12 -6.99 -16.38
C ARG A 309 30.30 -7.97 -16.30
N ASP A 310 30.22 -8.94 -15.39
CA ASP A 310 31.29 -9.92 -15.16
C ASP A 310 31.61 -10.72 -16.44
N ALA A 311 30.62 -11.00 -17.27
CA ALA A 311 30.80 -11.73 -18.53
C ALA A 311 31.41 -10.89 -19.66
N ILE A 312 31.16 -9.57 -19.70
CA ILE A 312 31.55 -8.71 -20.84
C ILE A 312 32.77 -7.80 -20.60
N ASP A 313 33.13 -7.49 -19.36
CA ASP A 313 34.24 -6.57 -19.10
C ASP A 313 35.59 -7.29 -19.28
N THR A 314 36.33 -6.88 -20.31
CA THR A 314 37.63 -7.47 -20.66
C THR A 314 38.72 -7.10 -19.65
N ASN A 315 38.51 -6.12 -18.76
CA ASN A 315 39.42 -5.78 -17.67
C ASN A 315 39.26 -6.72 -16.46
N VAL A 316 39.31 -8.03 -16.72
CA VAL A 316 39.44 -9.08 -15.69
C VAL A 316 40.87 -9.10 -15.15
N ASN A 317 41.32 -7.94 -14.67
CA ASN A 317 42.61 -7.80 -14.02
C ASN A 317 42.50 -8.52 -12.68
N VAL A 318 43.08 -9.72 -12.57
CA VAL A 318 42.91 -10.66 -11.44
C VAL A 318 43.67 -10.22 -10.17
N THR A 319 43.82 -8.91 -10.03
CA THR A 319 44.40 -8.16 -8.94
C THR A 319 43.65 -6.84 -8.91
N ASN A 320 42.53 -6.78 -8.18
CA ASN A 320 42.21 -5.68 -7.26
C ASN A 320 40.98 -5.96 -6.40
N VAL A 321 41.07 -5.50 -5.15
CA VAL A 321 40.08 -5.62 -4.07
C VAL A 321 39.46 -4.24 -3.83
N ILE A 322 38.11 -4.14 -3.76
CA ILE A 322 37.32 -2.99 -3.19
C ILE A 322 37.49 -1.64 -3.98
N ASN A 323 36.70 -0.55 -3.89
CA ASN A 323 35.33 -0.21 -3.42
C ASN A 323 34.54 0.34 -4.68
N SER A 324 33.49 1.18 -4.79
CA SER A 324 32.48 1.94 -4.00
C SER A 324 32.78 3.35 -3.37
N GLY A 325 32.04 4.40 -3.78
CA GLY A 325 31.96 5.75 -3.15
C GLY A 325 33.02 6.81 -3.54
N GLY A 326 32.71 8.10 -3.83
CA GLY A 326 31.43 8.76 -4.16
C GLY A 326 31.44 10.31 -4.08
N GLY A 327 30.92 11.06 -5.07
CA GLY A 327 30.78 12.54 -4.99
C GLY A 327 30.03 13.25 -6.15
N SER A 328 29.22 14.29 -5.93
CA SER A 328 28.74 14.85 -4.65
C SER A 328 27.34 15.48 -4.75
N ASP A 329 26.56 15.35 -3.67
CA ASP A 329 25.77 16.40 -2.98
C ASP A 329 24.58 15.78 -2.19
N GLN A 330 24.03 16.54 -1.23
CA GLN A 330 22.84 16.24 -0.40
C GLN A 330 22.86 14.94 0.43
N VAL A 331 23.25 15.03 1.71
CA VAL A 331 22.81 14.08 2.77
C VAL A 331 22.49 14.88 4.05
N THR A 332 21.58 14.40 4.89
CA THR A 332 21.28 14.98 6.21
C THR A 332 21.35 13.88 7.27
N ASN A 333 21.99 14.15 8.39
CA ASN A 333 22.14 13.17 9.48
C ASN A 333 20.78 12.82 10.11
N ILE A 334 20.62 11.57 10.51
CA ILE A 334 19.55 11.11 11.40
C ILE A 334 20.21 10.51 12.64
N THR A 335 20.18 11.22 13.76
CA THR A 335 20.55 10.69 15.07
C THR A 335 19.34 10.02 15.70
N ASN A 336 19.44 8.73 16.04
CA ASN A 336 18.42 8.09 16.86
C ASN A 336 18.30 8.79 18.22
N ILE A 337 17.08 9.15 18.61
CA ILE A 337 16.75 9.68 19.92
C ILE A 337 16.04 8.59 20.71
N ASN A 338 16.50 8.31 21.92
CA ASN A 338 15.62 7.97 23.04
C ASN A 338 16.30 8.44 24.35
N PRO A 339 15.54 8.77 25.40
CA PRO A 339 16.08 9.29 26.67
C PRO A 339 16.84 8.20 27.45
N ASP A 340 17.70 8.50 28.43
CA ASP A 340 17.50 9.55 29.45
C ASP A 340 18.80 10.12 30.09
N ASN A 341 18.64 11.33 30.65
CA ASN A 341 19.39 12.00 31.73
C ASN A 341 20.95 12.00 31.83
N ASN A 342 21.44 13.25 31.81
CA ASN A 342 22.46 13.86 32.69
C ASN A 342 23.96 13.90 32.31
N GLN A 343 24.54 15.03 32.73
CA GLN A 343 25.91 15.49 32.46
C GLN A 343 26.89 15.02 33.56
N ASN A 344 28.17 14.88 33.23
CA ASN A 344 29.21 15.81 33.75
C ASN A 344 30.60 15.61 33.14
N ASN A 345 31.42 16.67 33.20
CA ASN A 345 32.83 16.67 32.80
C ASN A 345 33.72 15.97 33.84
N GLN A 346 34.72 15.19 33.38
CA GLN A 346 36.13 15.32 33.80
C GLN A 346 37.08 14.37 33.03
N THR A 347 38.19 14.92 32.54
CA THR A 347 39.45 14.21 32.28
C THR A 347 40.34 14.36 33.52
N PRO A 348 41.21 13.38 33.87
CA PRO A 348 42.58 13.44 33.31
C PRO A 348 43.37 12.12 33.18
N ASN A 349 44.48 12.19 32.42
CA ASN A 349 45.71 11.38 32.45
C ASN A 349 45.77 9.96 31.82
N MET A 350 46.63 9.86 30.80
CA MET A 350 47.64 8.83 30.41
C MET A 350 47.69 7.46 31.13
N PRO A 351 48.11 6.37 30.43
CA PRO A 351 49.15 6.39 29.38
C PRO A 351 48.81 5.79 28.01
N GLU A 352 49.74 6.02 27.08
CA GLU A 352 49.76 5.57 25.69
C GLU A 352 50.13 4.08 25.56
N ASN A 353 49.22 3.26 25.00
CA ASN A 353 49.46 2.27 23.95
C ASN A 353 48.25 1.31 23.79
N SER A 354 47.30 1.68 22.95
CA SER A 354 46.31 0.78 22.32
C SER A 354 45.67 1.53 21.15
N GLN A 355 45.58 0.91 19.98
CA GLN A 355 44.85 1.49 18.85
C GLN A 355 43.34 1.34 19.11
N GLU A 356 42.63 2.45 19.36
CA GLU A 356 41.17 2.43 19.28
C GLU A 356 40.72 2.04 17.86
N PRO A 357 39.72 1.16 17.69
CA PRO A 357 39.13 0.92 16.38
C PRO A 357 38.44 2.20 15.92
N ALA A 358 38.78 2.67 14.71
CA ALA A 358 38.24 3.91 14.15
C ALA A 358 36.70 3.89 14.15
N LYS A 359 36.07 4.90 14.77
CA LYS A 359 34.60 4.98 14.91
C LYS A 359 33.94 5.03 13.53
N THR A 360 33.23 3.96 13.19
CA THR A 360 32.51 3.87 11.93
C THR A 360 31.15 4.57 12.03
N VAL A 361 30.76 5.28 10.97
CA VAL A 361 29.52 6.05 10.87
C VAL A 361 28.73 5.59 9.66
N ARG A 362 27.46 5.23 9.87
CA ARG A 362 26.54 4.83 8.80
C ARG A 362 25.93 6.06 8.10
N VAL A 363 26.07 6.11 6.78
CA VAL A 363 25.60 7.19 5.90
C VAL A 363 24.68 6.60 4.83
N VAL A 364 23.56 7.27 4.54
CA VAL A 364 22.62 6.86 3.48
C VAL A 364 22.73 7.81 2.30
N LEU A 365 22.96 7.28 1.09
CA LEU A 365 23.05 8.08 -0.13
C LEU A 365 21.67 8.63 -0.55
N LYS A 366 21.55 9.94 -0.78
CA LYS A 366 20.34 10.53 -1.42
C LYS A 366 20.44 10.73 -2.93
N HIS A 367 21.61 10.46 -3.52
CA HIS A 367 21.85 10.50 -4.96
C HIS A 367 22.79 9.35 -5.37
N ASN A 368 22.85 9.04 -6.66
CA ASN A 368 23.77 8.04 -7.19
C ASN A 368 25.22 8.52 -7.02
N ALA A 369 26.13 7.64 -6.63
CA ALA A 369 27.53 7.99 -6.33
C ALA A 369 28.52 7.02 -7.01
N TYR A 370 29.60 7.56 -7.57
CA TYR A 370 30.66 6.78 -8.25
C TYR A 370 31.70 6.22 -7.24
N LEU A 371 32.89 5.78 -7.68
CA LEU A 371 34.09 5.74 -6.83
C LEU A 371 35.19 6.62 -7.42
N TYR A 372 36.03 7.20 -6.56
CA TYR A 372 37.33 7.79 -6.92
C TYR A 372 38.49 7.14 -6.14
N ASP A 373 39.67 7.06 -6.76
CA ASP A 373 40.91 6.69 -6.09
C ASP A 373 41.52 7.88 -5.31
N ASN A 374 42.59 7.63 -4.57
CA ASN A 374 43.28 8.65 -3.76
C ASN A 374 43.91 9.78 -4.61
N ASN A 375 43.96 9.64 -5.94
CA ASN A 375 44.43 10.67 -6.87
C ASN A 375 43.26 11.49 -7.49
N GLY A 376 42.02 11.07 -7.26
CA GLY A 376 40.81 11.68 -7.81
C GLY A 376 40.36 11.13 -9.17
N HIS A 377 40.88 9.99 -9.63
CA HIS A 377 40.42 9.30 -10.84
C HIS A 377 39.28 8.35 -10.53
N ARG A 378 38.30 8.24 -11.43
CA ARG A 378 37.13 7.36 -11.22
C ARG A 378 37.51 5.89 -11.42
N ALA A 379 37.67 5.10 -10.36
CA ALA A 379 38.01 3.68 -10.49
C ALA A 379 36.77 2.77 -10.68
N ASN A 380 37.01 1.62 -11.33
CA ASN A 380 36.12 0.46 -11.52
C ASN A 380 34.72 0.71 -12.12
N GLY A 381 34.40 1.92 -12.60
CA GLY A 381 33.13 2.21 -13.30
C GLY A 381 31.85 2.07 -12.46
N VAL A 382 31.97 1.73 -11.17
CA VAL A 382 30.85 1.48 -10.25
C VAL A 382 29.97 2.73 -10.09
N THR A 383 28.68 2.50 -9.90
CA THR A 383 27.70 3.50 -9.46
C THR A 383 26.86 2.89 -8.35
N LEU A 384 27.03 3.39 -7.13
CA LEU A 384 26.15 3.13 -6.00
C LEU A 384 24.82 3.85 -6.23
N GLY A 385 23.71 3.15 -6.02
CA GLY A 385 22.37 3.73 -6.13
C GLY A 385 22.01 4.61 -4.95
N ILE A 386 21.15 5.60 -5.19
CA ILE A 386 20.33 6.27 -4.17
C ILE A 386 19.71 5.22 -3.22
N GLY A 387 19.69 5.53 -1.92
CA GLY A 387 19.22 4.65 -0.85
C GLY A 387 20.27 3.67 -0.30
N SER A 388 21.44 3.53 -0.93
CA SER A 388 22.52 2.67 -0.41
C SER A 388 23.01 3.17 0.96
N ILE A 389 23.27 2.23 1.89
CA ILE A 389 23.82 2.50 3.22
C ILE A 389 25.30 2.11 3.24
N LEU A 390 26.15 3.00 3.74
CA LEU A 390 27.60 2.89 3.74
C LEU A 390 28.18 3.08 5.14
N GLU A 391 29.24 2.34 5.48
CA GLU A 391 30.04 2.58 6.70
C GLU A 391 31.31 3.35 6.36
N THR A 392 31.50 4.48 7.04
CA THR A 392 32.55 5.47 6.79
C THR A 392 33.39 5.70 8.05
N ILE A 393 34.69 6.01 7.91
CA ILE A 393 35.56 6.46 9.03
C ILE A 393 35.69 7.99 9.09
N GLY A 394 35.13 8.73 8.13
CA GLY A 394 35.18 10.18 8.07
C GLY A 394 35.07 10.72 6.65
N THR A 395 35.67 11.89 6.41
CA THR A 395 35.76 12.50 5.07
C THR A 395 37.15 13.04 4.80
N GLU A 396 37.61 12.92 3.55
CA GLU A 396 38.87 13.46 3.05
C GLU A 396 38.61 14.44 1.89
N THR A 397 39.59 15.28 1.54
CA THR A 397 39.48 16.24 0.44
C THR A 397 40.54 15.99 -0.63
N ILE A 398 40.09 15.68 -1.85
CA ILE A 398 40.95 15.42 -3.02
C ILE A 398 40.55 16.41 -4.11
N ASN A 399 41.51 17.09 -4.74
CA ASN A 399 41.27 18.05 -5.83
C ASN A 399 40.15 19.09 -5.53
N ASN A 400 40.17 19.65 -4.31
CA ASN A 400 39.18 20.58 -3.75
C ASN A 400 37.73 20.05 -3.70
N ARG A 401 37.53 18.73 -3.64
CA ARG A 401 36.23 18.08 -3.42
C ARG A 401 36.29 17.15 -2.21
N GLN A 402 35.21 17.12 -1.43
CA GLN A 402 35.10 16.29 -0.23
C GLN A 402 34.49 14.93 -0.58
N TYR A 403 35.08 13.86 -0.04
CA TYR A 403 34.71 12.47 -0.24
C TYR A 403 34.52 11.77 1.11
N TYR A 404 33.60 10.81 1.20
CA TYR A 404 33.50 9.94 2.38
C TYR A 404 34.56 8.85 2.31
N VAL A 405 35.36 8.71 3.36
CA VAL A 405 36.35 7.63 3.48
C VAL A 405 35.63 6.40 4.02
N LEU A 406 35.53 5.35 3.20
CA LEU A 406 34.90 4.09 3.62
C LEU A 406 35.82 3.28 4.54
N VAL A 407 35.21 2.47 5.40
CA VAL A 407 35.94 1.49 6.21
C VAL A 407 36.47 0.39 5.29
N ASP A 408 37.79 0.27 5.16
CA ASP A 408 38.38 -0.95 4.60
C ASP A 408 38.31 -2.06 5.67
N GLN A 409 37.21 -2.82 5.65
CA GLN A 409 37.11 -4.09 6.37
C GLN A 409 37.93 -5.15 5.61
N GLY A 410 39.25 -5.00 5.67
CA GLY A 410 40.19 -5.70 4.81
C GLY A 410 40.03 -7.21 4.83
N ALA A 411 40.22 -7.82 3.65
CA ALA A 411 40.21 -9.27 3.49
C ALA A 411 41.45 -9.88 4.18
N ASN A 412 41.28 -10.30 5.43
CA ASN A 412 42.32 -10.99 6.21
C ASN A 412 42.56 -12.40 5.69
N GLY A 413 43.74 -12.63 5.09
CA GLY A 413 44.43 -13.93 4.98
C GLY A 413 43.83 -14.96 4.04
#